data_AF-A0A3A8FX47-F1
#
_entry.id   AF-A0A3A8FX47-F1
#
_cell.length_a   1.000
_cell.length_b   1.000
_cell.length_c   1.000
_cell.angle_alpha   90.00
_cell.angle_beta   90.00
_cell.angle_gamma   90.00
#
_symmetry.space_group_name_H-M   'P 1'
#
loop_
_entity.id
_entity.type
_entity.pdbx_description
1 polymer ?
#
loop_
_entity_poly.entity_id
_entity_poly.type
_entity_poly.pdbx_seq_one_letter_code
_entity_poly.pdbx_strand_id
1 'polypeptide(L)' 'LHDRHENRLQLVHKVLYSRYDAGKATMIVSNLTLAELQKDLGDRLWSRFQHDGLTVVECNWADQRVGGGV' A
#
# COMPACT_ATOMS: atom_id res chain seq x y z
N LEU A 1 -3.19 -16.96 16.63
CA LEU A 1 -3.56 -16.54 15.25
C LEU A 1 -3.39 -15.02 15.04
N HIS A 2 -3.58 -14.18 16.08
CA HIS A 2 -3.30 -12.72 16.04
C HIS A 2 -1.81 -12.36 15.77
N ASP A 3 -0.85 -13.05 16.41
CA ASP A 3 0.59 -12.78 16.24
C ASP A 3 1.11 -12.84 14.80
N ARG A 4 0.50 -13.68 13.96
CA ARG A 4 0.97 -13.86 12.57
C ARG A 4 0.61 -12.65 11.69
N HIS A 5 -0.49 -11.98 12.01
CA HIS A 5 -0.92 -10.81 11.26
C HIS A 5 -0.09 -9.57 11.66
N GLU A 6 0.12 -9.39 12.96
CA GLU A 6 0.92 -8.27 13.49
C GLU A 6 2.39 -8.34 13.06
N ASN A 7 3.03 -9.51 13.12
CA ASN A 7 4.41 -9.66 12.67
C ASN A 7 4.59 -9.35 11.18
N ARG A 8 3.60 -9.70 10.34
CA ARG A 8 3.66 -9.43 8.90
C ARG A 8 3.54 -7.93 8.60
N LEU A 9 2.66 -7.22 9.31
CA LEU A 9 2.52 -5.77 9.23
C LEU A 9 3.81 -5.06 9.63
N GLN A 10 4.43 -5.47 10.74
CA GLN A 10 5.69 -4.90 11.20
C GLN A 10 6.83 -5.10 10.19
N LEU A 11 6.90 -6.26 9.53
CA LEU A 11 7.89 -6.52 8.48
C LEU A 11 7.66 -5.63 7.25
N VAL A 12 6.42 -5.47 6.81
CA VAL A 12 6.09 -4.58 5.68
C VAL A 12 6.49 -3.16 6.00
N HIS A 13 6.15 -2.65 7.19
CA HIS A 13 6.54 -1.32 7.65
C HIS A 13 8.06 -1.14 7.64
N LYS A 14 8.81 -2.12 8.17
CA LYS A 14 10.28 -2.09 8.19
C LYS A 14 10.88 -2.01 6.78
N VAL A 15 10.37 -2.79 5.83
CA VAL A 15 10.84 -2.79 4.45
C VAL A 15 10.53 -1.45 3.77
N LEU A 16 9.31 -0.93 3.93
CA LEU A 16 8.91 0.35 3.35
C LEU A 16 9.77 1.51 3.87
N TYR A 17 10.04 1.53 5.18
CA TYR A 17 10.95 2.51 5.76
C TYR A 17 12.37 2.40 5.18
N SER A 18 12.93 1.19 5.10
CA SER A 18 14.27 0.99 4.55
C SER A 18 14.38 1.41 3.08
N ARG A 19 13.34 1.18 2.27
CA ARG A 19 13.33 1.60 0.86
C ARG A 19 13.21 3.11 0.72
N TYR A 20 12.38 3.75 1.53
CA TYR A 20 12.27 5.20 1.56
C TYR A 20 13.59 5.86 1.95
N ASP A 21 14.21 5.41 3.05
CA ASP A 21 15.48 5.97 3.54
C ASP A 21 16.62 5.76 2.51
N ALA A 22 16.52 4.74 1.66
CA ALA A 22 17.44 4.46 0.55
C ALA A 22 17.06 5.16 -0.78
N GLY A 23 16.01 6.00 -0.79
CA GLY A 23 15.54 6.71 -1.99
C GLY A 23 15.07 5.78 -3.12
N LYS A 24 14.62 4.56 -2.80
CA LYS A 24 14.21 3.58 -3.81
C LYS A 24 12.73 3.70 -4.12
N ALA A 25 12.42 3.85 -5.42
CA ALA A 25 11.06 3.80 -5.92
C ALA A 25 10.30 2.56 -5.40
N THR A 26 9.07 2.76 -4.93
CA THR A 26 8.24 1.74 -4.33
C THR A 26 6.80 1.92 -4.80
N MET A 27 6.19 0.85 -5.32
CA MET A 27 4.80 0.82 -5.76
C MET A 27 4.02 -0.16 -4.88
N ILE A 28 2.84 0.24 -4.42
CA ILE A 28 1.93 -0.59 -3.63
C ILE A 28 0.68 -0.83 -4.47
N VAL A 29 0.29 -2.10 -4.60
CA VAL A 29 -0.98 -2.51 -5.22
C VAL A 29 -1.79 -3.20 -4.15
N SER A 30 -2.98 -2.68 -3.85
CA SER A 30 -3.89 -3.24 -2.87
C SER A 30 -5.33 -3.18 -3.38
N ASN A 31 -6.18 -4.05 -2.86
CA ASN A 31 -7.62 -4.02 -3.08
C ASN A 31 -8.33 -3.18 -1.99
N LEU A 32 -7.59 -2.37 -1.25
CA LEU A 32 -8.12 -1.55 -0.17
C LEU A 32 -8.48 -0.17 -0.70
N THR A 33 -9.47 0.45 -0.08
CA THR A 33 -9.71 1.88 -0.30
C THR A 33 -8.52 2.71 0.19
N LEU A 34 -8.40 3.95 -0.29
CA LEU A 34 -7.32 4.85 0.13
C LEU A 34 -7.30 5.06 1.66
N ALA A 35 -8.48 5.18 2.27
CA ALA A 35 -8.64 5.38 3.71
C ALA A 35 -8.22 4.14 4.52
N GLU A 36 -8.56 2.93 4.06
CA GLU A 36 -8.12 1.69 4.70
C GLU A 36 -6.61 1.50 4.56
N LEU A 37 -6.05 1.82 3.39
CA LEU A 37 -4.61 1.77 3.16
C LEU A 37 -3.85 2.76 4.07
N GLN A 38 -4.37 3.98 4.23
CA GLN A 38 -3.81 4.97 5.15
C GLN A 38 -3.82 4.45 6.59
N LYS A 39 -4.93 3.84 7.01
CA LYS A 39 -5.06 3.26 8.35
C LYS A 39 -4.07 2.11 8.59
N ASP A 40 -3.83 1.27 7.58
CA ASP A 40 -2.95 0.10 7.67
C ASP A 40 -1.44 0.48 7.63
N LEU A 41 -1.09 1.52 6.86
CA LEU A 41 0.28 2.06 6.81
C LEU A 41 0.61 2.97 8.00
N GLY A 42 -0.41 3.64 8.56
CA GLY A 42 -0.26 4.62 9.63
C GLY A 42 0.29 5.97 9.15
N ASP A 43 0.01 7.02 9.92
CA ASP A 43 0.25 8.43 9.53
C ASP A 43 1.71 8.73 9.16
N ARG A 44 2.66 8.07 9.82
CA ARG A 44 4.10 8.30 9.63
C ARG A 44 4.61 7.79 8.27
N LEU A 45 4.17 6.61 7.82
CA LEU A 45 4.51 6.14 6.47
C LEU A 45 3.71 6.91 5.43
N TRP A 46 2.44 7.18 5.71
CA TRP A 46 1.55 7.92 4.81
C TRP A 46 2.09 9.30 4.43
N SER A 47 2.56 10.07 5.42
CA SER A 47 3.14 11.39 5.19
C SER A 47 4.37 11.34 4.26
N ARG A 48 5.19 10.28 4.34
CA ARG A 48 6.36 10.10 3.47
C ARG A 48 5.97 9.85 2.02
N PHE A 49 4.91 9.06 1.80
CA PHE A 49 4.38 8.83 0.45
C PHE A 49 3.84 10.13 -0.15
N GLN A 50 3.09 10.91 0.63
CA GLN A 50 2.52 12.18 0.15
C GLN A 50 3.60 13.22 -0.17
N HIS A 51 4.72 13.22 0.57
CA HIS A 51 5.81 14.17 0.39
C HIS A 51 6.56 14.02 -0.94
N ASP A 52 6.63 12.79 -1.49
CA ASP A 52 7.31 12.49 -2.76
C ASP A 52 6.37 12.49 -3.98
N GLY A 53 5.16 13.05 -3.84
CA GLY A 53 4.20 13.14 -4.94
C GLY A 53 3.51 11.81 -5.24
N LEU A 54 2.97 11.16 -4.20
CA LEU A 54 2.16 9.95 -4.31
C LEU A 54 1.16 10.06 -5.48
N THR A 55 1.40 9.28 -6.53
CA THR A 55 0.44 9.14 -7.63
C THR A 55 -0.52 8.03 -7.25
N VAL A 56 -1.75 8.39 -6.88
CA VAL A 56 -2.82 7.45 -6.64
C VAL A 56 -3.50 7.13 -7.97
N VAL A 57 -3.51 5.85 -8.34
CA VAL A 57 -4.23 5.37 -9.52
C VAL A 57 -5.38 4.49 -9.03
N GLU A 58 -6.61 4.93 -9.27
CA GLU A 58 -7.80 4.14 -8.97
C GLU A 58 -8.06 3.11 -10.07
N CYS A 59 -8.01 1.83 -9.72
CA CYS A 59 -8.27 0.72 -10.64
C CYS A 59 -9.74 0.28 -10.53
N ASN A 60 -10.65 1.05 -11.12
CA ASN A 60 -12.09 0.75 -11.12
C ASN A 60 -12.51 -0.13 -12.32
N TRP A 61 -11.86 -1.29 -12.50
CA TRP A 61 -12.13 -2.20 -13.62
C TRP A 61 -13.06 -3.35 -13.25
N ALA A 62 -13.83 -3.82 -14.22
CA ALA A 62 -14.60 -5.05 -14.10
C ALA A 62 -13.67 -6.26 -13.91
N ASP A 63 -14.15 -7.30 -13.20
CA ASP A 63 -13.35 -8.49 -12.93
C ASP A 63 -12.92 -9.17 -14.25
N GLN A 64 -11.62 -9.11 -14.52
CA GLN A 64 -11.02 -9.62 -15.75
C GLN A 64 -11.06 -11.17 -15.82
N ARG A 65 -11.22 -11.87 -14.70
CA ARG A 65 -11.30 -13.34 -14.64
C ARG A 65 -12.66 -13.85 -15.08
N VAL A 66 -13.71 -13.05 -14.96
CA VAL A 66 -15.08 -13.43 -15.34
C VAL A 66 -15.32 -13.20 -16.84
N GLY A 67 -14.35 -12.63 -17.57
CA GLY A 67 -14.45 -12.41 -19.02
C GLY A 67 -15.51 -11.40 -19.43
N GLY A 68 -15.98 -10.55 -18.50
CA GLY A 68 -17.00 -9.55 -18.75
C GLY A 68 -16.41 -8.16 -18.82
N GLY A 69 -15.91 -7.77 -19.99
CA GLY A 69 -15.49 -6.40 -20.27
C GLY A 69 -15.78 -6.02 -21.72
N VAL A 70 -17.02 -5.59 -21.98
CA VAL A 70 -17.35 -4.45 -22.85
C VAL A 70 -18.26 -3.53 -22.07
#